data_AF-A0A0D7K4W1-F1
#
_entry.id   AF-A0A0D7K4W1-F1
#
_cell.length_a   1.000
_cell.length_b   1.000
_cell.length_c   1.000
_cell.angle_alpha   90.00
_cell.angle_beta   90.00
_cell.angle_gamma   90.00
#
_symmetry.space_group_name_H-M   'P 1'
#
loop_
_entity.id
_entity.type
_entity.pdbx_description
1 polymer ?
#
loop_
_entity_poly.entity_id
_entity_poly.type
_entity_poly.pdbx_seq_one_letter_code
_entity_poly.pdbx_strand_id
1 'polypeptide(L)'
;MADILNSVALSDGAMAQEFQNATGEMLVVVNGFTAATAQRHRPLDPWVPVARGDFGEEASRAAKTLASAGRLQWQQVTHSPAATDWGTVTPVSGTLAILNTWISNAKTLTSASGRGHSLTKPQENAFGLEAKWRCQFSGCGKDLMKHRATGATSKSSYFAHIIASSPDGPRGSTTLSHALSADVNNYLLLCDECHRRIDREDPDRFTVDVLRKMRRDSLVEVERLLDSLQHKEAIPVAIVGNITGQSAHLDWRDVEEGLWSRKLRKTPGHPYTFLENGWSTHDPHSQSYWSLLLQGMGAELAQMRKLLAPNPGAPGGGKHFAILPLHSTSVLVLAGRIFGEAASATVLQFRRQLTQGKWSVDAGAPSVALPTFKLVRHREHSPGETEACLLVSLTFSITPERLEPHIHDGGFKMPTIEITSDAPLSPSILDRPESLEALSLTMSDAVQVLQEDWKVKQVHLVIGSPASGVFKFGQKLQARNQASYICYESAMGATPGVFKSTIEITGSGVRALGSSSWTGLI
;
A
#
# COMPACT_ATOMS: atom_id res chain seq x y z
N MET A 1 44.69 24.58 -5.79
CA MET A 1 43.75 25.48 -6.50
C MET A 1 42.35 25.05 -6.11
N ALA A 2 41.51 25.97 -5.65
CA ALA A 2 40.12 25.65 -5.37
C ALA A 2 39.43 25.29 -6.70
N ASP A 3 38.77 24.15 -6.73
CA ASP A 3 38.00 23.72 -7.88
C ASP A 3 36.72 24.56 -7.96
N ILE A 4 36.76 25.64 -8.77
CA ILE A 4 35.62 26.55 -8.92
C ILE A 4 34.40 25.87 -9.54
N LEU A 5 34.57 24.75 -10.26
CA LEU A 5 33.44 23.95 -10.72
C LEU A 5 32.58 23.48 -9.55
N ASN A 6 33.20 23.26 -8.39
CA ASN A 6 32.55 22.78 -7.16
C ASN A 6 32.23 23.90 -6.15
N SER A 7 32.55 25.17 -6.44
CA SER A 7 32.21 26.29 -5.56
C SER A 7 30.73 26.70 -5.70
N VAL A 8 30.16 27.29 -4.64
CA VAL A 8 28.80 27.82 -4.67
C VAL A 8 28.73 28.98 -5.68
N ALA A 9 27.74 28.95 -6.57
CA ALA A 9 27.50 30.06 -7.48
C ALA A 9 26.89 31.26 -6.75
N LEU A 10 27.41 32.43 -7.06
CA LEU A 10 26.98 33.70 -6.49
C LEU A 10 25.74 34.24 -7.22
N SER A 11 24.86 34.90 -6.45
CA SER A 11 23.83 35.77 -7.01
C SER A 11 24.46 37.02 -7.64
N ASP A 12 23.70 37.76 -8.45
CA ASP A 12 24.18 39.00 -9.09
C ASP A 12 24.75 40.00 -8.05
N GLY A 13 24.05 40.19 -6.94
CA GLY A 13 24.51 41.07 -5.85
C GLY A 13 25.76 40.56 -5.12
N ALA A 14 25.88 39.24 -4.90
CA ALA A 14 27.08 38.67 -4.29
C ALA A 14 28.29 38.73 -5.25
N MET A 15 28.04 38.51 -6.54
CA MET A 15 29.06 38.70 -7.59
C MET A 15 29.50 40.17 -7.69
N ALA A 16 28.58 41.12 -7.51
CA ALA A 16 28.92 42.54 -7.43
C ALA A 16 29.86 42.86 -6.26
N GLN A 17 29.66 42.21 -5.11
CA GLN A 17 30.52 42.37 -3.94
C GLN A 17 31.94 41.83 -4.20
N GLU A 18 32.08 40.71 -4.93
CA GLU A 18 33.39 40.21 -5.36
C GLU A 18 34.15 41.23 -6.22
N PHE A 19 33.46 41.89 -7.15
CA PHE A 19 34.08 42.95 -7.95
C PHE A 19 34.48 44.17 -7.13
N GLN A 20 33.69 44.55 -6.12
CA GLN A 20 34.01 45.67 -5.23
C GLN A 20 35.21 45.37 -4.33
N ASN A 21 35.38 44.12 -3.92
CA ASN A 21 36.47 43.68 -3.05
C ASN A 21 37.76 43.37 -3.82
N ALA A 22 37.76 43.42 -5.15
CA ALA A 22 38.92 43.08 -5.96
C ALA A 22 40.09 44.05 -5.72
N THR A 23 41.25 43.49 -5.34
CA THR A 23 42.48 44.26 -5.03
C THR A 23 43.50 44.25 -6.16
N GLY A 24 43.34 43.36 -7.16
CA GLY A 24 44.21 43.23 -8.34
C GLY A 24 43.47 43.41 -9.67
N GLU A 25 43.99 42.81 -10.73
CA GLU A 25 43.25 42.64 -11.98
C GLU A 25 42.18 41.54 -11.81
N MET A 26 41.00 41.75 -12.40
CA MET A 26 39.92 40.78 -12.45
C MET A 26 39.74 40.31 -13.89
N LEU A 27 39.82 39.00 -14.10
CA LEU A 27 39.35 38.36 -15.32
C LEU A 27 37.89 37.94 -15.13
N VAL A 28 37.03 38.30 -16.08
CA VAL A 28 35.68 37.77 -16.20
C VAL A 28 35.60 36.92 -17.45
N VAL A 29 35.33 35.63 -17.25
CA VAL A 29 35.00 34.70 -18.32
C VAL A 29 33.49 34.55 -18.36
N VAL A 30 32.88 34.72 -19.52
CA VAL A 30 31.42 34.73 -19.68
C VAL A 30 30.97 33.85 -20.85
N ASN A 31 29.78 33.28 -20.72
CA ASN A 31 28.97 32.85 -21.86
C ASN A 31 27.76 33.80 -22.00
N GLY A 32 26.66 33.39 -22.63
CA GLY A 32 25.45 34.23 -22.75
C GLY A 32 24.62 34.41 -21.47
N PHE A 33 24.91 33.67 -20.39
CA PHE A 33 24.01 33.50 -19.24
C PHE A 33 24.68 33.57 -17.87
N THR A 34 25.92 33.10 -17.74
CA THR A 34 26.65 33.02 -16.48
C THR A 34 28.09 33.52 -16.65
N ALA A 35 28.76 33.75 -15.52
CA ALA A 35 30.16 34.17 -15.47
C ALA A 35 30.98 33.35 -14.46
N ALA A 36 32.28 33.28 -14.72
CA ALA A 36 33.29 32.89 -13.75
C ALA A 36 34.38 33.96 -13.71
N THR A 37 34.96 34.17 -12.54
CA THR A 37 35.93 35.24 -12.30
C THR A 37 37.22 34.71 -11.70
N ALA A 38 38.33 35.36 -12.06
CA ALA A 38 39.65 35.09 -11.52
C ALA A 38 40.39 36.39 -11.20
N GLN A 39 41.31 36.33 -10.24
CA GLN A 39 42.15 37.45 -9.82
C GLN A 39 43.62 37.18 -10.05
N ARG A 40 44.37 38.26 -10.29
CA ARG A 40 45.84 38.27 -10.20
C ARG A 40 46.33 39.63 -9.74
N HIS A 41 47.45 39.69 -9.03
CA HIS A 41 47.98 40.95 -8.50
C HIS A 41 48.97 41.63 -9.44
N ARG A 42 49.73 40.86 -10.22
CA ARG A 42 50.66 41.36 -11.24
C ARG A 42 50.34 40.76 -12.61
N PRO A 43 50.65 41.45 -13.72
CA PRO A 43 50.33 40.97 -15.07
C PRO A 43 50.91 39.60 -15.46
N LEU A 44 51.98 39.16 -14.79
CA LEU A 44 52.64 37.87 -15.03
C LEU A 44 52.21 36.77 -14.05
N ASP A 45 51.41 37.11 -13.04
CA ASP A 45 50.90 36.12 -12.09
C ASP A 45 49.84 35.24 -12.78
N PRO A 46 49.76 33.94 -12.44
CA PRO A 46 48.70 33.08 -12.95
C PRO A 46 47.34 33.58 -12.45
N TRP A 47 46.31 33.38 -13.27
CA TRP A 47 44.93 33.65 -12.86
C TRP A 47 44.53 32.69 -11.75
N VAL A 48 44.11 33.25 -10.61
CA VAL A 48 43.56 32.49 -9.49
C VAL A 48 42.04 32.60 -9.55
N PRO A 49 41.32 31.51 -9.86
CA PRO A 49 39.87 31.53 -9.91
C PRO A 49 39.30 31.93 -8.54
N VAL A 50 38.35 32.88 -8.49
CA VAL A 50 37.74 33.38 -7.24
C VAL A 50 36.24 33.12 -7.10
N ALA A 51 35.43 33.24 -8.15
CA ALA A 51 34.00 32.98 -8.06
C ALA A 51 33.38 32.51 -9.38
N ARG A 52 32.15 31.99 -9.29
CA ARG A 52 31.25 31.75 -10.43
C ARG A 52 29.83 32.16 -10.07
N GLY A 53 28.97 32.45 -11.05
CA GLY A 53 27.57 32.78 -10.78
C GLY A 53 26.91 33.69 -11.79
N ASP A 54 25.86 34.37 -11.34
CA ASP A 54 25.07 35.31 -12.14
C ASP A 54 25.86 36.62 -12.35
N PHE A 55 25.89 37.10 -13.59
CA PHE A 55 26.47 38.40 -13.94
C PHE A 55 25.37 39.24 -14.57
N GLY A 56 24.67 39.99 -13.72
CA GLY A 56 23.53 40.81 -14.09
C GLY A 56 23.87 42.30 -14.01
N GLU A 57 22.85 43.11 -13.71
CA GLU A 57 22.98 44.56 -13.71
C GLU A 57 23.85 45.06 -12.54
N GLU A 58 23.78 44.41 -11.39
CA GLU A 58 24.56 44.79 -10.20
C GLU A 58 26.04 44.46 -10.40
N ALA A 59 26.35 43.22 -10.81
CA ALA A 59 27.71 42.80 -11.11
C ALA A 59 28.32 43.63 -12.24
N SER A 60 27.56 43.91 -13.31
CA SER A 60 28.01 44.79 -14.39
C SER A 60 28.34 46.20 -13.89
N ARG A 61 27.49 46.78 -13.02
CA ARG A 61 27.74 48.10 -12.44
C ARG A 61 29.03 48.13 -11.62
N ALA A 62 29.29 47.09 -10.83
CA ALA A 62 30.54 46.98 -10.08
C ALA A 62 31.75 46.80 -11.01
N ALA A 63 31.66 45.90 -11.99
CA ALA A 63 32.72 45.62 -12.96
C ALA A 63 33.12 46.84 -13.81
N LYS A 64 32.18 47.76 -14.10
CA LYS A 64 32.47 49.03 -14.80
C LYS A 64 33.51 49.90 -14.08
N THR A 65 33.57 49.82 -12.76
CA THR A 65 34.58 50.56 -11.97
C THR A 65 35.98 50.02 -12.23
N LEU A 66 36.13 48.69 -12.31
CA LEU A 66 37.39 48.03 -12.65
C LEU A 66 37.80 48.26 -14.10
N ALA A 67 36.83 48.26 -15.03
CA ALA A 67 37.06 48.57 -16.43
C ALA A 67 37.62 49.99 -16.61
N SER A 68 37.01 50.99 -15.96
CA SER A 68 37.48 52.38 -15.99
C SER A 68 38.87 52.55 -15.38
N ALA A 69 39.24 51.71 -14.42
CA ALA A 69 40.58 51.70 -13.81
C ALA A 69 41.60 50.87 -14.61
N GLY A 70 41.22 50.30 -15.77
CA GLY A 70 42.10 49.45 -16.59
C GLY A 70 42.45 48.10 -15.95
N ARG A 71 41.68 47.66 -14.95
CA ARG A 71 41.93 46.45 -14.14
C ARG A 71 41.00 45.28 -14.49
N LEU A 72 40.17 45.42 -15.51
CA LEU A 72 39.26 44.37 -15.96
C LEU A 72 39.80 43.70 -17.22
N GLN A 73 39.86 42.38 -17.20
CA GLN A 73 40.15 41.51 -18.34
C GLN A 73 38.89 40.70 -18.65
N TRP A 74 38.69 40.36 -19.93
CA TRP A 74 37.45 39.77 -20.42
C TRP A 74 37.72 38.63 -21.39
N GLN A 75 36.93 37.56 -21.28
CA GLN A 75 36.95 36.44 -22.22
C GLN A 75 35.53 35.94 -22.47
N GLN A 76 35.13 35.85 -23.74
CA GLN A 76 33.91 35.17 -24.14
C GLN A 76 34.21 33.70 -24.43
N VAL A 77 33.35 32.79 -23.96
CA VAL A 77 33.41 31.35 -24.26
C VAL A 77 32.04 30.81 -24.72
N THR A 78 32.06 29.68 -25.41
CA THR A 78 30.85 28.93 -25.83
C THR A 78 30.50 27.77 -24.91
N HIS A 79 31.35 27.46 -23.93
CA HIS A 79 31.14 26.42 -22.92
C HIS A 79 30.84 27.05 -21.55
N SER A 80 30.72 26.22 -20.49
CA SER A 80 30.55 26.71 -19.12
C SER A 80 31.76 27.57 -18.71
N PRO A 81 31.59 28.82 -18.27
CA PRO A 81 32.70 29.67 -17.82
C PRO A 81 33.49 29.06 -16.67
N ALA A 82 32.84 28.27 -15.80
CA ALA A 82 33.50 27.60 -14.67
C ALA A 82 34.46 26.48 -15.12
N ALA A 83 34.24 25.91 -16.31
CA ALA A 83 35.06 24.84 -16.89
C ALA A 83 36.27 25.35 -17.70
N THR A 84 36.50 26.66 -17.71
CA THR A 84 37.60 27.28 -18.44
C THR A 84 38.96 26.83 -17.89
N ASP A 85 39.90 26.48 -18.76
CA ASP A 85 41.30 26.29 -18.36
C ASP A 85 41.96 27.66 -18.11
N TRP A 86 42.03 28.02 -16.84
CA TRP A 86 42.60 29.28 -16.34
C TRP A 86 44.08 29.48 -16.69
N GLY A 87 44.81 28.40 -16.96
CA GLY A 87 46.24 28.46 -17.31
C GLY A 87 46.50 28.88 -18.76
N THR A 88 45.50 28.74 -19.64
CA THR A 88 45.64 28.99 -21.09
C THR A 88 44.77 30.13 -21.60
N VAL A 89 44.12 30.89 -20.70
CA VAL A 89 43.23 32.00 -21.10
C VAL A 89 44.03 33.14 -21.73
N THR A 90 43.55 33.66 -22.85
CA THR A 90 44.14 34.82 -23.55
C THR A 90 43.14 35.97 -23.58
N PRO A 91 42.90 36.64 -22.43
CA PRO A 91 41.82 37.60 -22.31
C PRO A 91 42.17 38.92 -22.99
N VAL A 92 41.13 39.67 -23.34
CA VAL A 92 41.24 41.04 -23.85
C VAL A 92 40.92 42.05 -22.74
N SER A 93 41.33 43.31 -22.90
CA SER A 93 40.96 44.36 -21.94
C SER A 93 39.44 44.52 -21.89
N GLY A 94 38.85 44.35 -20.71
CA GLY A 94 37.43 44.53 -20.46
C GLY A 94 37.06 46.01 -20.45
N THR A 95 36.43 46.48 -21.53
CA THR A 95 36.02 47.89 -21.67
C THR A 95 34.55 48.09 -21.29
N LEU A 96 34.16 49.35 -21.04
CA LEU A 96 32.74 49.71 -20.85
C LEU A 96 31.88 49.29 -22.05
N ALA A 97 32.42 49.35 -23.27
CA ALA A 97 31.74 48.92 -24.48
C ALA A 97 31.44 47.41 -24.45
N ILE A 98 32.45 46.57 -24.13
CA ILE A 98 32.29 45.11 -24.02
C ILE A 98 31.22 44.76 -22.98
N LEU A 99 31.28 45.37 -21.79
CA LEU A 99 30.30 45.13 -20.72
C LEU A 99 28.87 45.49 -21.14
N ASN A 100 28.67 46.65 -21.77
CA ASN A 100 27.35 47.10 -22.21
C ASN A 100 26.80 46.22 -23.35
N THR A 101 27.64 45.85 -24.31
CA THR A 101 27.28 44.94 -25.41
C THR A 101 26.87 43.58 -24.86
N TRP A 102 27.65 43.02 -23.93
CA TRP A 102 27.32 41.73 -23.33
C TRP A 102 26.00 41.77 -22.56
N ILE A 103 25.77 42.78 -21.71
CA ILE A 103 24.49 42.93 -20.97
C ILE A 103 23.31 43.03 -21.95
N SER A 104 23.45 43.79 -23.04
CA SER A 104 22.41 43.90 -24.07
C SER A 104 22.13 42.56 -24.74
N ASN A 105 23.18 41.79 -25.06
CA ASN A 105 23.06 40.49 -25.70
C ASN A 105 22.44 39.45 -24.75
N ALA A 106 22.88 39.39 -23.49
CA ALA A 106 22.31 38.53 -22.47
C ALA A 106 20.81 38.81 -22.27
N LYS A 107 20.40 40.09 -22.22
CA LYS A 107 18.99 40.49 -22.20
C LYS A 107 18.23 39.98 -23.43
N THR A 108 18.82 40.09 -24.62
CA THR A 108 18.20 39.62 -25.87
C THR A 108 18.04 38.11 -25.91
N LEU A 109 19.04 37.33 -25.46
CA LEU A 109 19.01 35.87 -25.38
C LEU A 109 17.93 35.37 -24.41
N THR A 110 17.59 36.15 -23.40
CA THR A 110 16.49 35.85 -22.47
C THR A 110 15.10 36.29 -22.95
N SER A 111 15.01 36.94 -24.12
CA SER A 111 13.78 37.45 -24.73
C SER A 111 13.19 36.51 -25.80
N ALA A 112 11.98 36.83 -26.31
CA ALA A 112 11.20 35.95 -27.19
C ALA A 112 11.87 35.61 -28.54
N SER A 113 12.83 36.41 -29.03
CA SER A 113 13.53 36.18 -30.30
C SER A 113 14.59 35.06 -30.25
N GLY A 114 15.04 34.67 -29.05
CA GLY A 114 16.05 33.62 -28.85
C GLY A 114 15.53 32.29 -28.32
N ARG A 115 14.21 32.16 -28.09
CA ARG A 115 13.56 30.97 -27.48
C ARG A 115 12.60 30.30 -28.45
N GLY A 116 12.54 28.97 -28.42
CA GLY A 116 11.49 28.20 -29.10
C GLY A 116 10.10 28.37 -28.47
N HIS A 117 9.07 27.82 -29.11
CA HIS A 117 7.69 27.82 -28.61
C HIS A 117 7.57 27.20 -27.22
N SER A 118 6.73 27.78 -26.36
CA SER A 118 6.40 27.26 -25.02
C SER A 118 5.22 26.29 -25.07
N LEU A 119 5.01 25.52 -23.99
CA LEU A 119 3.80 24.71 -23.83
C LEU A 119 2.53 25.57 -23.91
N THR A 120 1.49 25.00 -24.47
CA THR A 120 0.13 25.56 -24.39
C THR A 120 -0.43 25.38 -22.97
N LYS A 121 -1.41 26.21 -22.58
CA LYS A 121 -2.05 26.10 -21.26
C LYS A 121 -2.65 24.71 -20.95
N PRO A 122 -3.29 24.01 -21.91
CA PRO A 122 -3.74 22.64 -21.71
C PRO A 122 -2.59 21.67 -21.41
N GLN A 123 -1.45 21.78 -22.12
CA GLN A 123 -0.28 20.94 -21.88
C GLN A 123 0.33 21.21 -20.50
N GLU A 124 0.47 22.49 -20.10
CA GLU A 124 0.93 22.86 -18.76
C GLU A 124 0.04 22.26 -17.66
N ASN A 125 -1.29 22.35 -17.83
CA ASN A 125 -2.23 21.80 -16.85
C ASN A 125 -2.17 20.27 -16.79
N ALA A 126 -2.09 19.59 -17.95
CA ALA A 126 -1.99 18.14 -18.01
C ALA A 126 -0.72 17.64 -17.31
N PHE A 127 0.43 18.25 -17.60
CA PHE A 127 1.70 17.91 -16.95
C PHE A 127 1.70 18.26 -15.46
N GLY A 128 1.12 19.40 -15.08
CA GLY A 128 0.93 19.76 -13.68
C GLY A 128 0.11 18.71 -12.91
N LEU A 129 -0.93 18.13 -13.54
CA LEU A 129 -1.72 17.04 -12.95
C LEU A 129 -0.94 15.72 -12.87
N GLU A 130 -0.07 15.44 -13.83
CA GLU A 130 0.83 14.27 -13.84
C GLU A 130 1.80 14.34 -12.66
N ALA A 131 2.47 15.48 -12.47
CA ALA A 131 3.37 15.74 -11.34
C ALA A 131 2.63 16.05 -10.01
N LYS A 132 1.29 16.04 -10.00
CA LYS A 132 0.42 16.46 -8.88
C LYS A 132 0.81 17.82 -8.29
N TRP A 133 1.29 18.72 -9.14
CA TRP A 133 1.80 20.03 -8.80
C TRP A 133 2.82 20.02 -7.65
N ARG A 134 3.65 18.97 -7.58
CA ARG A 134 4.79 18.88 -6.66
C ARG A 134 6.09 19.20 -7.39
N CYS A 135 6.99 19.89 -6.69
CA CYS A 135 8.35 20.11 -7.18
C CYS A 135 9.05 18.76 -7.42
N GLN A 136 9.49 18.52 -8.65
CA GLN A 136 10.11 17.27 -9.09
C GLN A 136 11.63 17.20 -8.81
N PHE A 137 12.20 18.22 -8.18
CA PHE A 137 13.58 18.17 -7.71
C PHE A 137 13.72 17.08 -6.64
N SER A 138 14.72 16.21 -6.77
CA SER A 138 14.94 15.11 -5.81
C SER A 138 15.07 15.62 -4.37
N GLY A 139 14.17 15.16 -3.50
CA GLY A 139 14.12 15.55 -2.08
C GLY A 139 13.32 16.82 -1.77
N CYS A 140 12.76 17.52 -2.77
CA CYS A 140 11.97 18.74 -2.52
C CYS A 140 10.48 18.45 -2.28
N GLY A 141 9.73 17.97 -3.29
CA GLY A 141 8.31 17.60 -3.15
C GLY A 141 7.35 18.73 -2.71
N LYS A 142 7.79 19.99 -2.72
CA LYS A 142 7.01 21.15 -2.28
C LYS A 142 5.71 21.27 -3.08
N ASP A 143 4.61 21.59 -2.40
CA ASP A 143 3.32 21.92 -3.03
C ASP A 143 3.45 23.27 -3.76
N LEU A 144 3.19 23.26 -5.08
CA LEU A 144 3.32 24.42 -5.95
C LEU A 144 1.99 25.11 -6.26
N MET A 145 0.88 24.62 -5.69
CA MET A 145 -0.46 25.20 -5.85
C MET A 145 -0.84 26.15 -4.72
N LYS A 146 -0.10 26.14 -3.61
CA LYS A 146 -0.42 26.89 -2.41
C LYS A 146 0.77 27.71 -1.95
N HIS A 147 0.51 28.96 -1.60
CA HIS A 147 1.48 29.78 -0.90
C HIS A 147 1.68 29.24 0.53
N ARG A 148 2.92 28.91 0.90
CA ARG A 148 3.23 28.21 2.16
C ARG A 148 2.74 28.93 3.41
N ALA A 149 2.88 30.25 3.47
CA ALA A 149 2.58 31.02 4.69
C ALA A 149 1.09 31.37 4.85
N THR A 150 0.36 31.49 3.74
CA THR A 150 -1.03 31.98 3.75
C THR A 150 -2.05 30.91 3.35
N GLY A 151 -1.61 29.79 2.78
CA GLY A 151 -2.47 28.76 2.21
C GLY A 151 -3.22 29.19 0.94
N ALA A 152 -3.06 30.44 0.50
CA ALA A 152 -3.72 30.99 -0.68
C ALA A 152 -3.29 30.25 -1.94
N THR A 153 -4.23 30.03 -2.86
CA THR A 153 -3.93 29.44 -4.18
C THR A 153 -2.93 30.32 -4.91
N SER A 154 -1.78 29.76 -5.26
CA SER A 154 -0.72 30.44 -5.98
C SER A 154 0.04 29.43 -6.82
N LYS A 155 0.02 29.60 -8.14
CA LYS A 155 0.81 28.79 -9.09
C LYS A 155 2.26 29.29 -9.10
N SER A 156 2.98 29.04 -8.02
CA SER A 156 4.39 29.41 -7.87
C SER A 156 5.31 28.30 -8.40
N SER A 157 5.09 27.95 -9.68
CA SER A 157 5.75 26.84 -10.36
C SER A 157 6.45 27.31 -11.63
N TYR A 158 7.58 26.69 -11.93
CA TYR A 158 8.31 26.85 -13.18
C TYR A 158 8.24 25.55 -13.96
N PHE A 159 7.83 25.64 -15.22
CA PHE A 159 8.00 24.59 -16.20
C PHE A 159 9.42 24.73 -16.75
N ALA A 160 10.38 24.10 -16.09
CA ALA A 160 11.80 24.19 -16.39
C ALA A 160 12.16 23.25 -17.53
N HIS A 161 12.91 23.74 -18.51
CA HIS A 161 13.39 22.91 -19.62
C HIS A 161 14.52 21.95 -19.17
N ILE A 162 14.45 20.68 -19.56
CA ILE A 162 15.56 19.72 -19.44
C ILE A 162 16.69 20.13 -20.39
N ILE A 163 16.35 20.28 -21.67
CA ILE A 163 17.18 20.88 -22.72
C ILE A 163 16.63 22.28 -22.97
N ALA A 164 17.42 23.32 -22.69
CA ALA A 164 16.98 24.71 -22.80
C ALA A 164 16.33 25.03 -24.16
N SER A 165 15.30 25.88 -24.15
CA SER A 165 14.61 26.35 -25.36
C SER A 165 15.46 27.23 -26.28
N SER A 166 16.61 27.72 -25.79
CA SER A 166 17.62 28.45 -26.54
C SER A 166 18.87 27.59 -26.68
N PRO A 167 19.52 27.52 -27.87
CA PRO A 167 20.76 26.79 -28.06
C PRO A 167 21.90 27.20 -27.13
N ASP A 168 21.93 28.47 -26.73
CA ASP A 168 22.98 29.02 -25.88
C ASP A 168 22.67 28.82 -24.38
N GLY A 169 21.43 28.43 -24.03
CA GLY A 169 20.98 28.28 -22.64
C GLY A 169 21.58 27.06 -21.93
N PRO A 170 21.30 26.88 -20.63
CA PRO A 170 21.77 25.72 -19.87
C PRO A 170 21.36 24.39 -20.52
N ARG A 171 22.36 23.58 -20.91
CA ARG A 171 22.19 22.32 -21.67
C ARG A 171 21.48 22.52 -23.02
N GLY A 172 21.60 23.70 -23.61
CA GLY A 172 21.10 24.03 -24.93
C GLY A 172 21.80 23.23 -26.02
N SER A 173 21.13 23.10 -27.16
CA SER A 173 21.58 22.35 -28.32
C SER A 173 21.13 23.05 -29.59
N THR A 174 22.05 23.27 -30.53
CA THR A 174 21.76 23.89 -31.82
C THR A 174 20.71 23.12 -32.64
N THR A 175 20.57 21.81 -32.42
CA THR A 175 19.59 20.97 -33.11
C THR A 175 18.32 20.73 -32.29
N LEU A 176 18.44 20.54 -30.97
CA LEU A 176 17.32 20.08 -30.14
C LEU A 176 16.56 21.21 -29.42
N SER A 177 17.19 22.35 -29.13
CA SER A 177 16.58 23.40 -28.30
C SER A 177 15.26 23.92 -28.84
N HIS A 178 15.20 24.28 -30.12
CA HIS A 178 13.95 24.71 -30.75
C HIS A 178 13.01 23.54 -31.05
N ALA A 179 13.55 22.38 -31.41
CA ALA A 179 12.75 21.20 -31.76
C ALA A 179 11.94 20.65 -30.56
N LEU A 180 12.53 20.70 -29.36
CA LEU A 180 11.94 20.16 -28.13
C LEU A 180 11.35 21.24 -27.22
N SER A 181 11.36 22.52 -27.62
CA SER A 181 10.94 23.62 -26.75
C SER A 181 9.47 23.50 -26.31
N ALA A 182 8.61 22.94 -27.16
CA ALA A 182 7.19 22.71 -26.89
C ALA A 182 6.84 21.23 -26.62
N ASP A 183 7.83 20.35 -26.48
CA ASP A 183 7.62 18.95 -26.07
C ASP A 183 7.47 18.88 -24.55
N VAL A 184 6.31 18.44 -24.07
CA VAL A 184 6.04 18.25 -22.64
C VAL A 184 7.07 17.34 -21.96
N ASN A 185 7.68 16.42 -22.72
CA ASN A 185 8.68 15.52 -22.19
C ASN A 185 10.02 16.17 -21.88
N ASN A 186 10.22 17.38 -22.38
CA ASN A 186 11.41 18.21 -22.14
C ASN A 186 11.25 19.13 -20.91
N TYR A 187 10.28 18.88 -20.03
CA TYR A 187 10.01 19.74 -18.87
C TYR A 187 10.11 19.02 -17.52
N LEU A 188 10.55 19.75 -16.50
CA LEU A 188 10.36 19.45 -15.07
C LEU A 188 9.53 20.55 -14.43
N LEU A 189 8.66 20.17 -13.49
CA LEU A 189 7.93 21.13 -12.67
C LEU A 189 8.70 21.43 -11.39
N LEU A 190 9.13 22.69 -11.20
CA LEU A 190 10.01 23.09 -10.10
C LEU A 190 9.46 24.30 -9.32
N CYS A 191 9.82 24.41 -8.04
CA CYS A 191 9.69 25.66 -7.30
C CYS A 191 10.78 26.65 -7.74
N ASP A 192 10.61 27.93 -7.40
CA ASP A 192 11.58 28.99 -7.72
C ASP A 192 13.03 28.66 -7.31
N GLU A 193 13.21 28.22 -6.06
CA GLU A 193 14.53 27.87 -5.50
C GLU A 193 15.20 26.73 -6.29
N CYS A 194 14.48 25.64 -6.54
CA CYS A 194 15.02 24.49 -7.27
C CYS A 194 15.25 24.80 -8.76
N HIS A 195 14.39 25.62 -9.37
CA HIS A 195 14.55 26.05 -10.74
C HIS A 195 15.82 26.90 -10.91
N ARG A 196 16.02 27.89 -10.03
CA ARG A 196 17.22 28.72 -10.00
C ARG A 196 18.48 27.87 -9.81
N ARG A 197 18.42 26.87 -8.94
CA ARG A 197 19.54 25.95 -8.69
C ARG A 197 20.00 25.24 -9.95
N ILE A 198 19.08 24.68 -10.74
CA ILE A 198 19.45 23.88 -11.92
C ILE A 198 19.84 24.73 -13.13
N ASP A 199 19.35 25.97 -13.24
CA ASP A 199 19.57 26.79 -14.44
C ASP A 199 20.64 27.86 -14.24
N ARG A 200 20.84 28.34 -13.02
CA ARG A 200 21.76 29.45 -12.72
C ARG A 200 22.89 29.05 -11.78
N GLU A 201 22.57 28.34 -10.70
CA GLU A 201 23.56 28.11 -9.64
C GLU A 201 24.49 26.94 -9.94
N ASP A 202 23.99 25.84 -10.51
CA ASP A 202 24.79 24.65 -10.71
C ASP A 202 24.45 23.87 -12.01
N PRO A 203 24.37 24.56 -13.17
CA PRO A 203 23.85 23.95 -14.40
C PRO A 203 24.66 22.74 -14.90
N ASP A 204 25.95 22.70 -14.60
CA ASP A 204 26.86 21.64 -15.04
C ASP A 204 26.61 20.31 -14.31
N ARG A 205 26.23 20.37 -13.02
CA ARG A 205 25.89 19.16 -12.24
C ARG A 205 24.54 18.58 -12.64
N PHE A 206 23.60 19.43 -13.04
CA PHE A 206 22.24 19.03 -13.42
C PHE A 206 22.14 18.75 -14.92
N THR A 207 22.88 17.75 -15.40
CA THR A 207 22.86 17.33 -16.80
C THR A 207 21.47 16.85 -17.26
N VAL A 208 21.28 16.74 -18.57
CA VAL A 208 20.03 16.22 -19.18
C VAL A 208 19.62 14.88 -18.57
N ASP A 209 20.56 13.96 -18.34
CA ASP A 209 20.27 12.64 -17.79
C ASP A 209 19.86 12.70 -16.32
N VAL A 210 20.49 13.59 -15.53
CA VAL A 210 20.12 13.83 -14.14
C VAL A 210 18.69 14.36 -14.08
N LEU A 211 18.35 15.39 -14.86
CA LEU A 211 17.01 15.97 -14.87
C LEU A 211 15.94 14.97 -15.35
N ARG A 212 16.23 14.19 -16.39
CA ARG A 212 15.34 13.10 -16.85
C ARG A 212 15.11 12.05 -15.78
N LYS A 213 16.16 11.67 -15.04
CA LYS A 213 16.04 10.74 -13.91
C LYS A 213 15.18 11.32 -12.79
N MET A 214 15.41 12.58 -12.41
CA MET A 214 14.59 13.27 -11.40
C MET A 214 13.11 13.30 -11.77
N ARG A 215 12.78 13.65 -13.02
CA ARG A 215 11.41 13.61 -13.54
C ARG A 215 10.81 12.22 -13.40
N ARG A 216 11.51 11.19 -13.91
CA ARG A 216 11.03 9.80 -13.89
C ARG A 216 10.77 9.31 -12.47
N ASP A 217 11.74 9.48 -11.57
CA ASP A 217 11.64 9.04 -10.19
C ASP A 217 10.49 9.74 -9.46
N SER A 218 10.31 11.06 -9.70
CA SER A 218 9.20 11.81 -9.13
C SER A 218 7.84 11.31 -9.62
N LEU A 219 7.70 10.98 -10.90
CA LEU A 219 6.43 10.50 -11.46
C LEU A 219 6.10 9.09 -10.95
N VAL A 220 7.09 8.20 -10.89
CA VAL A 220 6.94 6.86 -10.31
C VAL A 220 6.52 6.92 -8.85
N GLU A 221 7.12 7.83 -8.07
CA GLU A 221 6.76 7.97 -6.65
C GLU A 221 5.35 8.56 -6.45
N VAL A 222 4.96 9.52 -7.29
CA VAL A 222 3.59 10.05 -7.31
C VAL A 222 2.59 8.93 -7.62
N GLU A 223 2.84 8.14 -8.65
CA GLU A 223 2.01 6.99 -9.02
C GLU A 223 1.92 5.98 -7.87
N ARG A 224 3.06 5.57 -7.29
CA ARG A 224 3.11 4.65 -6.15
C ARG A 224 2.30 5.15 -4.95
N LEU A 225 2.38 6.44 -4.63
CA LEU A 225 1.62 7.04 -3.53
C LEU A 225 0.13 7.09 -3.83
N LEU A 226 -0.27 7.38 -5.07
CA LEU A 226 -1.68 7.38 -5.46
C LEU A 226 -2.25 5.97 -5.53
N ASP A 227 -1.46 4.99 -5.94
CA ASP A 227 -1.84 3.58 -5.92
C ASP A 227 -2.07 3.07 -4.49
N SER A 228 -1.39 3.66 -3.49
CA SER A 228 -1.67 3.35 -2.08
C SER A 228 -3.06 3.78 -1.60
N LEU A 229 -3.78 4.62 -2.36
CA LEU A 229 -5.18 4.93 -2.10
C LEU A 229 -6.09 3.73 -2.42
N GLN A 230 -5.65 2.80 -3.28
CA GLN A 230 -6.40 1.59 -3.57
C GLN A 230 -6.34 0.66 -2.36
N HIS A 231 -7.51 0.27 -1.86
CA HIS A 231 -7.61 -0.78 -0.85
C HIS A 231 -6.99 -2.09 -1.34
N LYS A 232 -6.52 -2.92 -0.39
CA LYS A 232 -5.94 -4.22 -0.71
C LYS A 232 -6.99 -5.08 -1.41
N GLU A 233 -6.62 -5.68 -2.54
CA GLU A 233 -7.52 -6.55 -3.28
C GLU A 233 -7.76 -7.86 -2.51
N ALA A 234 -9.02 -8.31 -2.49
CA ALA A 234 -9.46 -9.55 -1.90
C ALA A 234 -10.36 -10.32 -2.87
N ILE A 235 -10.20 -11.65 -2.92
CA ILE A 235 -11.06 -12.56 -3.67
C ILE A 235 -12.20 -12.97 -2.74
N PRO A 236 -13.45 -12.55 -3.01
CA PRO A 236 -14.55 -12.93 -2.15
C PRO A 236 -14.92 -14.40 -2.39
N VAL A 237 -15.14 -15.13 -1.30
CA VAL A 237 -15.57 -16.53 -1.31
C VAL A 237 -16.81 -16.65 -0.43
N ALA A 238 -17.92 -17.05 -1.04
CA ALA A 238 -19.18 -17.31 -0.37
C ALA A 238 -19.27 -18.78 0.04
N ILE A 239 -19.43 -19.03 1.34
CA ILE A 239 -19.82 -20.34 1.89
C ILE A 239 -21.22 -20.13 2.47
N VAL A 240 -22.20 -20.07 1.58
CA VAL A 240 -23.57 -19.67 1.89
C VAL A 240 -24.51 -20.78 1.49
N GLY A 241 -25.45 -21.14 2.37
CA GLY A 241 -26.40 -22.20 2.09
C GLY A 241 -27.73 -22.05 2.79
N ASN A 242 -28.62 -22.99 2.50
CA ASN A 242 -29.93 -23.13 3.11
C ASN A 242 -29.81 -23.77 4.50
N ILE A 243 -30.16 -23.00 5.54
CA ILE A 243 -30.10 -23.45 6.93
C ILE A 243 -31.54 -23.71 7.39
N THR A 244 -31.92 -24.98 7.58
CA THR A 244 -33.24 -25.37 8.10
C THR A 244 -34.43 -24.77 7.33
N GLY A 245 -34.31 -24.64 6.01
CA GLY A 245 -35.33 -24.07 5.13
C GLY A 245 -35.15 -22.56 4.86
N GLN A 246 -34.19 -21.90 5.51
CA GLN A 246 -33.87 -20.49 5.31
C GLN A 246 -32.69 -20.36 4.35
N SER A 247 -32.98 -19.98 3.11
CA SER A 247 -31.94 -19.65 2.12
C SER A 247 -31.44 -18.23 2.35
N ALA A 248 -30.16 -18.09 2.64
CA ALA A 248 -29.53 -16.78 2.76
C ALA A 248 -29.31 -16.18 1.36
N HIS A 249 -29.84 -14.97 1.14
CA HIS A 249 -29.53 -14.20 -0.07
C HIS A 249 -28.31 -13.31 0.19
N LEU A 250 -27.31 -13.43 -0.67
CA LEU A 250 -26.10 -12.62 -0.60
C LEU A 250 -26.25 -11.39 -1.49
N ASP A 251 -26.50 -10.23 -0.87
CA ASP A 251 -26.50 -8.95 -1.57
C ASP A 251 -25.04 -8.49 -1.81
N TRP A 252 -24.68 -8.30 -3.08
CA TRP A 252 -23.33 -7.91 -3.45
C TRP A 252 -22.94 -6.53 -2.95
N ARG A 253 -23.90 -5.61 -2.83
CA ARG A 253 -23.62 -4.27 -2.31
C ARG A 253 -23.24 -4.34 -0.83
N ASP A 254 -23.94 -5.17 -0.05
CA ASP A 254 -23.60 -5.41 1.36
C ASP A 254 -22.20 -6.06 1.50
N VAL A 255 -21.82 -6.93 0.57
CA VAL A 255 -20.48 -7.53 0.54
C VAL A 255 -19.41 -6.48 0.24
N GLU A 256 -19.61 -5.62 -0.77
CA GLU A 256 -18.68 -4.55 -1.10
C GLU A 256 -18.49 -3.56 0.07
N GLU A 257 -19.57 -3.16 0.71
CA GLU A 257 -19.53 -2.33 1.91
C GLU A 257 -18.77 -3.04 3.05
N GLY A 258 -18.98 -4.34 3.21
CA GLY A 258 -18.24 -5.19 4.14
C GLY A 258 -16.73 -5.15 3.87
N LEU A 259 -16.31 -5.29 2.61
CA LEU A 259 -14.91 -5.21 2.21
C LEU A 259 -14.31 -3.83 2.48
N TRP A 260 -15.01 -2.75 2.11
CA TRP A 260 -14.53 -1.38 2.35
C TRP A 260 -14.37 -1.08 3.83
N SER A 261 -15.28 -1.58 4.68
CA SER A 261 -15.15 -1.46 6.14
C SER A 261 -13.87 -2.11 6.69
N ARG A 262 -13.28 -3.05 5.93
CA ARG A 262 -12.01 -3.73 6.23
C ARG A 262 -10.81 -3.17 5.46
N LYS A 263 -10.96 -2.02 4.77
CA LYS A 263 -9.95 -1.47 3.84
C LYS A 263 -9.54 -2.47 2.76
N LEU A 264 -10.50 -3.27 2.30
CA LEU A 264 -10.37 -4.21 1.20
C LEU A 264 -11.18 -3.73 0.00
N ARG A 265 -10.78 -4.13 -1.20
CA ARG A 265 -11.59 -4.04 -2.42
C ARG A 265 -11.75 -5.42 -3.03
N LYS A 266 -12.84 -5.66 -3.74
CA LYS A 266 -13.01 -6.93 -4.44
C LYS A 266 -12.10 -7.03 -5.66
N THR A 267 -11.69 -8.26 -5.96
CA THR A 267 -11.21 -8.63 -7.29
C THR A 267 -12.34 -8.47 -8.31
N PRO A 268 -12.08 -8.03 -9.55
CA PRO A 268 -13.10 -8.01 -10.61
C PRO A 268 -13.76 -9.38 -10.80
N GLY A 269 -15.06 -9.38 -11.10
CA GLY A 269 -15.87 -10.59 -11.28
C GLY A 269 -16.86 -10.88 -10.15
N HIS A 270 -17.50 -12.04 -10.23
CA HIS A 270 -18.39 -12.58 -9.20
C HIS A 270 -17.60 -13.40 -8.18
N PRO A 271 -18.05 -13.46 -6.92
CA PRO A 271 -17.44 -14.31 -5.92
C PRO A 271 -17.51 -15.79 -6.24
N TYR A 272 -16.52 -16.52 -5.73
CA TYR A 272 -16.53 -17.97 -5.77
C TYR A 272 -17.52 -18.46 -4.72
N THR A 273 -18.47 -19.29 -5.12
CA THR A 273 -19.35 -19.99 -4.18
C THR A 273 -18.94 -21.45 -4.09
N PHE A 274 -18.86 -21.97 -2.88
CA PHE A 274 -18.56 -23.38 -2.61
C PHE A 274 -19.49 -23.91 -1.52
N LEU A 275 -19.66 -25.24 -1.50
CA LEU A 275 -20.47 -25.97 -0.53
C LEU A 275 -21.93 -25.52 -0.54
N GLU A 276 -22.48 -25.18 -1.71
CA GLU A 276 -23.90 -24.88 -1.84
C GLU A 276 -24.74 -26.14 -1.64
N ASN A 277 -25.80 -26.03 -0.84
CA ASN A 277 -26.82 -27.06 -0.72
C ASN A 277 -28.09 -26.63 -1.48
N GLY A 278 -28.70 -27.60 -2.17
CA GLY A 278 -29.94 -27.35 -2.93
C GLY A 278 -31.13 -26.98 -2.03
N TRP A 279 -32.17 -26.37 -2.61
CA TRP A 279 -33.37 -25.90 -1.91
C TRP A 279 -34.05 -26.93 -0.99
N SER A 280 -34.04 -28.20 -1.38
CA SER A 280 -34.64 -29.32 -0.63
C SER A 280 -33.70 -29.97 0.39
N THR A 281 -32.43 -29.55 0.45
CA THR A 281 -31.37 -30.20 1.24
C THR A 281 -30.92 -29.26 2.35
N HIS A 282 -31.71 -29.13 3.41
CA HIS A 282 -31.50 -28.12 4.46
C HIS A 282 -31.40 -28.66 5.90
N ASP A 283 -31.67 -29.95 6.10
CA ASP A 283 -31.58 -30.62 7.40
C ASP A 283 -30.31 -31.48 7.46
N PRO A 284 -29.30 -31.09 8.26
CA PRO A 284 -28.04 -31.83 8.37
C PRO A 284 -28.19 -33.21 9.03
N HIS A 285 -29.36 -33.52 9.60
CA HIS A 285 -29.69 -34.85 10.15
C HIS A 285 -30.46 -35.74 9.18
N SER A 286 -30.85 -35.23 8.01
CA SER A 286 -31.49 -36.04 6.98
C SER A 286 -30.50 -36.99 6.31
N GLN A 287 -30.95 -38.20 5.99
CA GLN A 287 -30.10 -39.29 5.49
C GLN A 287 -29.32 -38.93 4.20
N SER A 288 -29.91 -38.10 3.33
CA SER A 288 -29.34 -37.72 2.04
C SER A 288 -28.49 -36.43 2.08
N TYR A 289 -28.53 -35.65 3.16
CA TYR A 289 -27.91 -34.32 3.19
C TYR A 289 -26.42 -34.35 2.86
N TRP A 290 -25.67 -35.15 3.62
CA TRP A 290 -24.22 -35.18 3.51
C TRP A 290 -23.74 -35.89 2.27
N SER A 291 -24.41 -36.94 1.81
CA SER A 291 -24.03 -37.62 0.57
C SER A 291 -24.16 -36.68 -0.64
N LEU A 292 -25.25 -35.91 -0.73
CA LEU A 292 -25.46 -34.93 -1.79
C LEU A 292 -24.45 -33.78 -1.71
N LEU A 293 -24.26 -33.19 -0.52
CA LEU A 293 -23.34 -32.07 -0.34
C LEU A 293 -21.89 -32.48 -0.64
N LEU A 294 -21.44 -33.62 -0.14
CA LEU A 294 -20.07 -34.07 -0.32
C LEU A 294 -19.79 -34.56 -1.74
N GLN A 295 -20.80 -35.09 -2.45
CA GLN A 295 -20.70 -35.37 -3.88
C GLN A 295 -20.53 -34.09 -4.70
N GLY A 296 -21.30 -33.04 -4.40
CA GLY A 296 -21.15 -31.72 -5.02
C GLY A 296 -19.78 -31.10 -4.74
N MET A 297 -19.37 -31.11 -3.47
CA MET A 297 -18.04 -30.66 -3.04
C MET A 297 -16.92 -31.37 -3.80
N GLY A 298 -17.04 -32.68 -4.07
CA GLY A 298 -16.05 -33.44 -4.85
C GLY A 298 -15.72 -32.82 -6.21
N ALA A 299 -16.72 -32.24 -6.89
CA ALA A 299 -16.52 -31.52 -8.16
C ALA A 299 -15.84 -30.15 -7.94
N GLU A 300 -16.15 -29.48 -6.84
CA GLU A 300 -15.62 -28.16 -6.47
C GLU A 300 -14.18 -28.20 -5.94
N LEU A 301 -13.76 -29.31 -5.31
CA LEU A 301 -12.46 -29.44 -4.63
C LEU A 301 -11.27 -29.09 -5.54
N ALA A 302 -11.32 -29.49 -6.82
CA ALA A 302 -10.25 -29.17 -7.76
C ALA A 302 -10.13 -27.66 -7.99
N GLN A 303 -11.26 -26.96 -8.07
CA GLN A 303 -11.32 -25.51 -8.21
C GLN A 303 -10.86 -24.81 -6.93
N MET A 304 -11.30 -25.28 -5.75
CA MET A 304 -10.86 -24.75 -4.45
C MET A 304 -9.35 -24.89 -4.29
N ARG A 305 -8.78 -26.06 -4.60
CA ARG A 305 -7.33 -26.30 -4.52
C ARG A 305 -6.54 -25.39 -5.46
N LYS A 306 -7.00 -25.23 -6.71
CA LYS A 306 -6.39 -24.29 -7.66
C LYS A 306 -6.48 -22.83 -7.18
N LEU A 307 -7.60 -22.48 -6.54
CA LEU A 307 -7.81 -21.15 -6.00
C LEU A 307 -6.86 -20.87 -4.82
N LEU A 308 -6.71 -21.82 -3.89
CA LEU A 308 -5.85 -21.73 -2.72
C LEU A 308 -4.35 -21.86 -3.03
N ALA A 309 -3.99 -22.42 -4.18
CA ALA A 309 -2.59 -22.59 -4.57
C ALA A 309 -1.83 -21.24 -4.58
N PRO A 310 -0.59 -21.19 -4.04
CA PRO A 310 0.27 -20.02 -4.10
C PRO A 310 0.48 -19.55 -5.54
N ASN A 311 0.53 -18.24 -5.77
CA ASN A 311 0.90 -17.67 -7.06
C ASN A 311 2.32 -17.05 -6.97
N PRO A 312 3.38 -17.81 -7.27
CA PRO A 312 4.76 -17.34 -7.09
C PRO A 312 5.18 -16.19 -8.01
N GLY A 313 4.36 -15.82 -9.01
CA GLY A 313 4.67 -14.76 -9.98
C GLY A 313 3.97 -13.42 -9.77
N ALA A 314 3.13 -13.25 -8.74
CA ALA A 314 2.38 -12.01 -8.51
C ALA A 314 3.23 -10.98 -7.71
N PRO A 315 3.53 -9.79 -8.28
CA PRO A 315 4.14 -8.70 -7.53
C PRO A 315 3.14 -8.23 -6.45
N GLY A 316 3.53 -8.23 -5.17
CA GLY A 316 2.68 -7.69 -4.08
C GLY A 316 2.10 -8.70 -3.08
N GLY A 317 2.55 -9.96 -3.10
CA GLY A 317 2.16 -10.96 -2.11
C GLY A 317 1.01 -11.86 -2.58
N GLY A 318 0.87 -13.02 -1.95
CA GLY A 318 -0.09 -14.05 -2.35
C GLY A 318 -1.55 -13.57 -2.33
N LYS A 319 -2.43 -14.38 -2.91
CA LYS A 319 -3.88 -14.14 -2.93
C LYS A 319 -4.39 -13.84 -1.51
N HIS A 320 -5.24 -12.83 -1.39
CA HIS A 320 -5.98 -12.56 -0.15
C HIS A 320 -7.45 -12.89 -0.37
N PHE A 321 -8.06 -13.63 0.55
CA PHE A 321 -9.45 -14.05 0.46
C PHE A 321 -10.33 -13.23 1.41
N ALA A 322 -11.57 -13.00 1.02
CA ALA A 322 -12.61 -12.50 1.91
C ALA A 322 -13.69 -13.58 2.05
N ILE A 323 -13.74 -14.24 3.20
CA ILE A 323 -14.66 -15.35 3.43
C ILE A 323 -15.97 -14.80 3.98
N LEU A 324 -17.08 -15.22 3.37
CA LEU A 324 -18.45 -14.87 3.73
C LEU A 324 -19.15 -16.15 4.25
N PRO A 325 -18.89 -16.54 5.52
CA PRO A 325 -19.46 -17.76 6.09
C PRO A 325 -20.91 -17.55 6.54
N LEU A 326 -21.84 -18.24 5.90
CA LEU A 326 -23.25 -18.27 6.31
C LEU A 326 -23.90 -19.61 5.93
N HIS A 327 -23.54 -20.66 6.67
CA HIS A 327 -24.02 -22.02 6.46
C HIS A 327 -24.30 -22.72 7.79
N SER A 328 -24.82 -23.95 7.73
CA SER A 328 -24.89 -24.88 8.87
C SER A 328 -23.51 -25.07 9.52
N THR A 329 -23.55 -25.41 10.80
CA THR A 329 -22.40 -25.35 11.68
C THR A 329 -21.29 -26.30 11.21
N SER A 330 -21.64 -27.54 10.90
CA SER A 330 -20.66 -28.57 10.55
C SER A 330 -20.04 -28.32 9.18
N VAL A 331 -20.79 -27.71 8.25
CA VAL A 331 -20.26 -27.28 6.95
C VAL A 331 -19.26 -26.15 7.12
N LEU A 332 -19.50 -25.20 8.03
CA LEU A 332 -18.54 -24.13 8.30
C LEU A 332 -17.26 -24.64 8.98
N VAL A 333 -17.36 -25.62 9.88
CA VAL A 333 -16.17 -26.29 10.44
C VAL A 333 -15.37 -26.98 9.33
N LEU A 334 -16.05 -27.73 8.45
CA LEU A 334 -15.42 -28.37 7.30
C LEU A 334 -14.78 -27.36 6.34
N ALA A 335 -15.48 -26.27 6.00
CA ALA A 335 -14.97 -25.21 5.15
C ALA A 335 -13.71 -24.58 5.74
N GLY A 336 -13.74 -24.23 7.03
CA GLY A 336 -12.57 -23.72 7.75
C GLY A 336 -11.39 -24.68 7.66
N ARG A 337 -11.63 -25.98 7.84
CA ARG A 337 -10.61 -27.03 7.73
C ARG A 337 -9.98 -27.14 6.34
N ILE A 338 -10.77 -26.92 5.29
CA ILE A 338 -10.29 -26.94 3.89
C ILE A 338 -9.43 -25.71 3.60
N PHE A 339 -9.85 -24.52 4.06
CA PHE A 339 -9.10 -23.28 3.88
C PHE A 339 -7.81 -23.26 4.70
N GLY A 340 -7.85 -23.79 5.92
CA GLY A 340 -6.73 -23.81 6.87
C GLY A 340 -6.28 -22.41 7.32
N GLU A 341 -5.32 -22.37 8.25
CA GLU A 341 -4.76 -21.10 8.75
C GLU A 341 -3.71 -20.47 7.83
N ALA A 342 -3.08 -21.25 6.96
CA ALA A 342 -2.06 -20.75 6.04
C ALA A 342 -2.64 -19.84 4.95
N ALA A 343 -3.94 -19.94 4.66
CA ALA A 343 -4.61 -19.06 3.72
C ALA A 343 -4.71 -17.64 4.28
N SER A 344 -4.17 -16.67 3.54
CA SER A 344 -4.32 -15.25 3.84
C SER A 344 -5.78 -14.84 3.61
N ALA A 345 -6.58 -14.86 4.67
CA ALA A 345 -8.03 -14.67 4.59
C ALA A 345 -8.55 -13.69 5.65
N THR A 346 -9.44 -12.79 5.25
CA THR A 346 -10.29 -12.00 6.14
C THR A 346 -11.65 -12.70 6.23
N VAL A 347 -12.05 -13.12 7.42
CA VAL A 347 -13.37 -13.74 7.65
C VAL A 347 -14.35 -12.65 8.10
N LEU A 348 -15.43 -12.46 7.36
CA LEU A 348 -16.45 -11.47 7.68
C LEU A 348 -17.54 -12.10 8.56
N GLN A 349 -18.12 -11.30 9.46
CA GLN A 349 -19.21 -11.73 10.33
C GLN A 349 -20.53 -11.19 9.80
N PHE A 350 -21.48 -12.09 9.55
CA PHE A 350 -22.85 -11.71 9.18
C PHE A 350 -23.63 -11.17 10.38
N ARG A 351 -24.15 -9.95 10.28
CA ARG A 351 -24.90 -9.22 11.30
C ARG A 351 -26.39 -9.25 10.99
N ARG A 352 -27.04 -10.33 11.42
CA ARG A 352 -28.46 -10.65 11.11
C ARG A 352 -29.46 -9.56 11.54
N GLN A 353 -29.10 -8.75 12.54
CA GLN A 353 -29.93 -7.69 13.11
C GLN A 353 -29.97 -6.43 12.25
N LEU A 354 -29.05 -6.28 11.29
CA LEU A 354 -28.98 -5.11 10.42
C LEU A 354 -29.82 -5.31 9.16
N THR A 355 -30.41 -4.22 8.65
CA THR A 355 -31.14 -4.22 7.38
C THR A 355 -30.21 -4.02 6.18
N GLN A 356 -29.10 -3.30 6.36
CA GLN A 356 -28.06 -3.01 5.36
C GLN A 356 -26.68 -3.15 6.00
N GLY A 357 -25.63 -3.32 5.19
CA GLY A 357 -24.26 -3.42 5.67
C GLY A 357 -24.06 -4.65 6.56
N LYS A 358 -24.75 -5.76 6.24
CA LYS A 358 -24.78 -6.98 7.07
C LYS A 358 -23.41 -7.65 7.23
N TRP A 359 -22.43 -7.28 6.43
CA TRP A 359 -21.05 -7.76 6.50
C TRP A 359 -20.06 -6.69 7.00
N SER A 360 -20.55 -5.48 7.26
CA SER A 360 -19.76 -4.30 7.61
C SER A 360 -19.49 -4.20 9.11
N VAL A 361 -18.34 -3.60 9.43
CA VAL A 361 -17.99 -3.20 10.79
C VAL A 361 -18.25 -1.71 10.98
N ASP A 362 -18.79 -1.36 12.15
CA ASP A 362 -19.04 0.03 12.52
C ASP A 362 -17.71 0.72 12.87
N ALA A 363 -17.14 1.46 11.92
CA ALA A 363 -15.86 2.16 12.12
C ALA A 363 -15.90 3.28 13.20
N GLY A 364 -17.10 3.67 13.65
CA GLY A 364 -17.32 4.74 14.63
C GLY A 364 -18.02 4.29 15.92
N ALA A 365 -18.18 2.98 16.15
CA ALA A 365 -18.78 2.51 17.41
C ALA A 365 -17.88 2.90 18.60
N PRO A 366 -18.46 3.27 19.76
CA PRO A 366 -17.68 3.55 20.96
C PRO A 366 -16.73 2.39 21.24
N SER A 367 -15.54 2.68 21.76
CA SER A 367 -14.58 1.67 22.21
C SER A 367 -15.13 0.95 23.45
N VAL A 368 -16.09 0.05 23.24
CA VAL A 368 -16.53 -0.91 24.24
C VAL A 368 -15.41 -1.93 24.43
N ALA A 369 -15.19 -2.36 25.67
CA ALA A 369 -14.25 -3.41 25.99
C ALA A 369 -14.55 -4.67 25.15
N LEU A 370 -13.49 -5.28 24.61
CA LEU A 370 -13.62 -6.54 23.88
C LEU A 370 -14.10 -7.65 24.83
N PRO A 371 -14.92 -8.61 24.35
CA PRO A 371 -15.27 -9.78 25.14
C PRO A 371 -14.00 -10.55 25.50
N THR A 372 -13.92 -11.02 26.75
CA THR A 372 -12.87 -11.93 27.19
C THR A 372 -13.38 -13.35 27.06
N PHE A 373 -12.69 -14.16 26.24
CA PHE A 373 -12.96 -15.58 26.07
C PHE A 373 -12.10 -16.39 27.03
N LYS A 374 -12.64 -17.50 27.52
CA LYS A 374 -11.98 -18.37 28.50
C LYS A 374 -12.28 -19.83 28.25
N LEU A 375 -11.38 -20.67 28.78
CA LEU A 375 -11.53 -22.12 28.83
C LEU A 375 -11.99 -22.56 30.22
N VAL A 376 -13.13 -23.23 30.27
CA VAL A 376 -13.67 -23.85 31.49
C VAL A 376 -13.52 -25.36 31.39
N ARG A 377 -13.00 -26.00 32.43
CA ARG A 377 -12.91 -27.47 32.51
C ARG A 377 -14.07 -28.00 33.34
N HIS A 378 -14.94 -28.78 32.71
CA HIS A 378 -16.08 -29.42 33.37
C HIS A 378 -15.72 -30.80 33.92
N ARG A 379 -14.85 -31.52 33.21
CA ARG A 379 -14.28 -32.80 33.66
C ARG A 379 -12.85 -32.91 33.15
N GLU A 380 -11.92 -33.20 34.04
CA GLU A 380 -10.52 -33.41 33.67
C GLU A 380 -10.29 -34.74 32.96
N HIS A 381 -9.18 -34.79 32.23
CA HIS A 381 -8.68 -36.01 31.60
C HIS A 381 -8.02 -36.95 32.61
N SER A 382 -8.30 -38.25 32.46
CA SER A 382 -7.68 -39.33 33.19
C SER A 382 -6.89 -40.25 32.24
N PRO A 383 -5.78 -40.87 32.69
CA PRO A 383 -5.01 -41.79 31.87
C PRO A 383 -5.87 -42.91 31.25
N GLY A 384 -5.71 -43.13 29.95
CA GLY A 384 -6.43 -44.15 29.19
C GLY A 384 -7.67 -43.63 28.45
N GLU A 385 -8.15 -42.43 28.75
CA GLU A 385 -9.26 -41.83 28.03
C GLU A 385 -8.81 -41.34 26.64
N THR A 386 -9.51 -41.81 25.60
CA THR A 386 -9.19 -41.51 24.20
C THR A 386 -10.17 -40.57 23.52
N GLU A 387 -11.24 -40.20 24.21
CA GLU A 387 -12.30 -39.33 23.70
C GLU A 387 -12.46 -38.14 24.64
N ALA A 388 -12.85 -36.97 24.11
CA ALA A 388 -13.21 -35.80 24.90
C ALA A 388 -14.36 -35.03 24.25
N CYS A 389 -15.01 -34.17 25.01
CA CYS A 389 -16.00 -33.22 24.52
C CYS A 389 -15.44 -31.80 24.54
N LEU A 390 -15.64 -31.08 23.42
CA LEU A 390 -15.38 -29.66 23.31
C LEU A 390 -16.70 -28.93 23.09
N LEU A 391 -17.06 -28.11 24.07
CA LEU A 391 -18.19 -27.20 23.99
C LEU A 391 -17.71 -25.80 23.60
N VAL A 392 -18.47 -25.09 22.78
CA VAL A 392 -18.21 -23.67 22.47
C VAL A 392 -19.53 -22.92 22.62
N SER A 393 -19.68 -22.15 23.69
CA SER A 393 -20.92 -21.43 24.05
C SER A 393 -20.70 -19.93 23.95
N LEU A 394 -21.01 -19.34 22.79
CA LEU A 394 -20.84 -17.90 22.52
C LEU A 394 -22.12 -17.18 22.14
N THR A 395 -23.05 -17.86 21.48
CA THR A 395 -24.38 -17.31 21.14
C THR A 395 -25.45 -17.69 22.14
N PHE A 396 -25.31 -18.85 22.79
CA PHE A 396 -26.20 -19.38 23.82
C PHE A 396 -25.43 -20.42 24.66
N SER A 397 -25.93 -20.70 25.86
CA SER A 397 -25.39 -21.76 26.72
C SER A 397 -25.79 -23.14 26.19
N ILE A 398 -24.84 -24.06 26.09
CA ILE A 398 -25.10 -25.47 25.78
C ILE A 398 -25.38 -26.20 27.11
N THR A 399 -26.66 -26.38 27.45
CA THR A 399 -27.04 -27.03 28.71
C THR A 399 -26.93 -28.55 28.62
N PRO A 400 -26.68 -29.25 29.73
CA PRO A 400 -26.46 -30.71 29.73
C PRO A 400 -27.62 -31.53 29.15
N GLU A 401 -28.85 -31.05 29.27
CA GLU A 401 -30.07 -31.73 28.76
C GLU A 401 -30.11 -31.77 27.23
N ARG A 402 -29.29 -30.94 26.56
CA ARG A 402 -29.17 -30.91 25.11
C ARG A 402 -28.08 -31.85 24.59
N LEU A 403 -27.31 -32.49 25.46
CA LEU A 403 -26.25 -33.41 25.10
C LEU A 403 -26.77 -34.85 25.06
N GLU A 404 -26.19 -35.68 24.19
CA GLU A 404 -26.55 -37.09 24.15
C GLU A 404 -26.07 -37.82 25.42
N PRO A 405 -26.75 -38.90 25.85
CA PRO A 405 -26.41 -39.62 27.09
C PRO A 405 -24.97 -40.12 27.17
N HIS A 406 -24.33 -40.43 26.04
CA HIS A 406 -22.93 -40.86 26.02
C HIS A 406 -21.95 -39.71 26.29
N ILE A 407 -22.38 -38.45 26.11
CA ILE A 407 -21.61 -37.25 26.50
C ILE A 407 -21.96 -36.87 27.94
N HIS A 408 -23.24 -36.82 28.27
CA HIS A 408 -23.71 -36.41 29.58
C HIS A 408 -24.96 -37.18 30.03
N ASP A 409 -24.85 -37.84 31.18
CA ASP A 409 -25.97 -38.50 31.86
C ASP A 409 -25.71 -38.47 33.38
N GLY A 410 -26.41 -37.58 34.09
CA GLY A 410 -26.13 -37.26 35.49
C GLY A 410 -24.72 -36.67 35.76
N GLY A 411 -23.98 -36.35 34.70
CA GLY A 411 -22.60 -35.85 34.72
C GLY A 411 -21.89 -36.14 33.40
N PHE A 412 -20.79 -35.43 33.12
CA PHE A 412 -19.98 -35.66 31.92
C PHE A 412 -19.31 -37.03 31.96
N LYS A 413 -19.47 -37.81 30.89
CA LYS A 413 -18.94 -39.18 30.79
C LYS A 413 -17.52 -39.24 30.23
N MET A 414 -17.03 -38.14 29.67
CA MET A 414 -15.69 -37.97 29.09
C MET A 414 -15.09 -36.64 29.51
N PRO A 415 -13.76 -36.43 29.37
CA PRO A 415 -13.11 -35.15 29.64
C PRO A 415 -13.77 -34.07 28.81
N THR A 416 -14.12 -32.96 29.45
CA THR A 416 -14.91 -31.91 28.81
C THR A 416 -14.32 -30.55 29.12
N ILE A 417 -14.01 -29.81 28.06
CA ILE A 417 -13.68 -28.39 28.12
C ILE A 417 -14.72 -27.56 27.36
N GLU A 418 -14.91 -26.33 27.80
CA GLU A 418 -15.81 -25.36 27.19
C GLU A 418 -15.07 -24.05 26.91
N ILE A 419 -15.18 -23.56 25.68
CA ILE A 419 -14.87 -22.17 25.33
C ILE A 419 -16.12 -21.33 25.58
N THR A 420 -16.03 -20.34 26.45
CA THR A 420 -17.13 -19.42 26.79
C THR A 420 -16.61 -18.00 27.02
N SER A 421 -17.50 -17.07 27.36
CA SER A 421 -17.19 -15.66 27.59
C SER A 421 -17.76 -15.17 28.93
N ASP A 422 -17.09 -14.21 29.55
CA ASP A 422 -17.65 -13.45 30.67
C ASP A 422 -18.66 -12.39 30.20
N ALA A 423 -18.58 -11.99 28.93
CA ALA A 423 -19.57 -11.11 28.32
C ALA A 423 -20.88 -11.87 28.02
N PRO A 424 -22.03 -11.19 27.98
CA PRO A 424 -23.30 -11.81 27.61
C PRO A 424 -23.20 -12.55 26.27
N LEU A 425 -23.63 -13.81 26.26
CA LEU A 425 -23.67 -14.63 25.06
C LEU A 425 -24.66 -14.01 24.06
N SER A 426 -24.21 -13.79 22.84
CA SER A 426 -24.98 -13.07 21.83
C SER A 426 -24.48 -13.38 20.42
N PRO A 427 -25.36 -13.39 19.40
CA PRO A 427 -24.96 -13.40 18.00
C PRO A 427 -23.99 -12.28 17.62
N SER A 428 -23.99 -11.15 18.35
CA SER A 428 -23.14 -9.99 18.09
C SER A 428 -21.78 -9.99 18.79
N ILE A 429 -21.45 -11.05 19.55
CA ILE A 429 -20.19 -11.11 20.34
C ILE A 429 -18.93 -11.04 19.45
N LEU A 430 -19.06 -11.36 18.15
CA LEU A 430 -18.00 -11.31 17.14
C LEU A 430 -18.21 -10.22 16.07
N ASP A 431 -19.04 -9.20 16.34
CA ASP A 431 -19.26 -8.09 15.38
C ASP A 431 -17.97 -7.30 15.10
N ARG A 432 -16.99 -7.36 16.00
CA ARG A 432 -15.68 -6.72 15.86
C ARG A 432 -14.60 -7.68 15.34
N PRO A 433 -13.72 -7.22 14.43
CA PRO A 433 -12.56 -7.99 13.98
C PRO A 433 -11.72 -8.54 15.13
N GLU A 434 -11.45 -7.69 16.13
CA GLU A 434 -10.54 -8.03 17.22
C GLU A 434 -11.13 -9.11 18.13
N SER A 435 -12.46 -9.18 18.27
CA SER A 435 -13.14 -10.26 19.01
C SER A 435 -12.89 -11.62 18.36
N LEU A 436 -12.91 -11.71 17.03
CA LEU A 436 -12.66 -12.97 16.33
C LEU A 436 -11.21 -13.43 16.50
N GLU A 437 -10.25 -12.51 16.47
CA GLU A 437 -8.84 -12.85 16.72
C GLU A 437 -8.61 -13.26 18.17
N ALA A 438 -9.22 -12.58 19.15
CA ALA A 438 -9.15 -12.99 20.55
C ALA A 438 -9.74 -14.39 20.77
N LEU A 439 -10.90 -14.68 20.17
CA LEU A 439 -11.49 -16.02 20.21
C LEU A 439 -10.57 -17.07 19.55
N SER A 440 -9.91 -16.70 18.46
CA SER A 440 -9.00 -17.59 17.74
C SER A 440 -7.83 -18.07 18.59
N LEU A 441 -7.31 -17.21 19.48
CA LEU A 441 -6.28 -17.59 20.44
C LEU A 441 -6.81 -18.63 21.43
N THR A 442 -7.98 -18.39 22.03
CA THR A 442 -8.62 -19.34 22.96
C THR A 442 -8.96 -20.69 22.30
N MET A 443 -9.35 -20.68 21.02
CA MET A 443 -9.53 -21.91 20.25
C MET A 443 -8.23 -22.67 20.05
N SER A 444 -7.09 -21.96 19.89
CA SER A 444 -5.78 -22.57 19.77
C SER A 444 -5.38 -23.27 21.07
N ASP A 445 -5.61 -22.60 22.20
CA ASP A 445 -5.38 -23.18 23.53
C ASP A 445 -6.24 -24.43 23.75
N ALA A 446 -7.51 -24.42 23.33
CA ALA A 446 -8.41 -25.56 23.44
C ALA A 446 -7.91 -26.76 22.63
N VAL A 447 -7.51 -26.51 21.38
CA VAL A 447 -6.97 -27.54 20.49
C VAL A 447 -5.66 -28.10 21.03
N GLN A 448 -4.79 -27.24 21.60
CA GLN A 448 -3.55 -27.66 22.24
C GLN A 448 -3.83 -28.59 23.44
N VAL A 449 -4.77 -28.24 24.32
CA VAL A 449 -5.15 -29.12 25.45
C VAL A 449 -5.62 -30.49 24.95
N LEU A 450 -6.50 -30.52 23.95
CA LEU A 450 -7.05 -31.76 23.42
C LEU A 450 -5.98 -32.64 22.74
N GLN A 451 -5.11 -32.02 21.94
CA GLN A 451 -4.15 -32.76 21.08
C GLN A 451 -2.83 -33.09 21.80
N GLU A 452 -2.28 -32.16 22.57
CA GLU A 452 -0.94 -32.30 23.16
C GLU A 452 -1.00 -32.76 24.62
N ASP A 453 -1.88 -32.16 25.42
CA ASP A 453 -1.96 -32.48 26.85
C ASP A 453 -2.74 -33.78 27.08
N TRP A 454 -3.96 -33.86 26.53
CA TRP A 454 -4.86 -35.01 26.71
C TRP A 454 -4.64 -36.11 25.67
N LYS A 455 -4.08 -35.76 24.50
CA LYS A 455 -3.77 -36.69 23.40
C LYS A 455 -4.97 -37.56 23.01
N VAL A 456 -6.16 -36.97 23.02
CA VAL A 456 -7.37 -37.70 22.64
C VAL A 456 -7.34 -38.03 21.15
N LYS A 457 -7.94 -39.16 20.80
CA LYS A 457 -8.08 -39.62 19.42
C LYS A 457 -9.35 -39.10 18.76
N GLN A 458 -10.35 -38.76 19.56
CA GLN A 458 -11.64 -38.28 19.09
C GLN A 458 -12.18 -37.17 19.98
N VAL A 459 -12.80 -36.17 19.34
CA VAL A 459 -13.40 -35.02 20.00
C VAL A 459 -14.86 -34.89 19.56
N HIS A 460 -15.78 -34.87 20.53
CA HIS A 460 -17.19 -34.54 20.32
C HIS A 460 -17.36 -33.02 20.39
N LEU A 461 -17.52 -32.39 19.23
CA LEU A 461 -17.60 -30.93 19.08
C LEU A 461 -19.05 -30.45 19.02
N VAL A 462 -19.44 -29.66 20.02
CA VAL A 462 -20.72 -28.94 20.06
C VAL A 462 -20.45 -27.45 20.08
N ILE A 463 -20.83 -26.73 19.03
CA ILE A 463 -20.49 -25.31 18.86
C ILE A 463 -21.72 -24.43 18.61
N GLY A 464 -21.98 -23.53 19.56
CA GLY A 464 -22.90 -22.41 19.47
C GLY A 464 -22.12 -21.09 19.36
N SER A 465 -21.69 -20.76 18.14
CA SER A 465 -20.88 -19.56 17.85
C SER A 465 -21.46 -18.80 16.65
N PRO A 466 -21.21 -17.47 16.51
CA PRO A 466 -21.43 -16.80 15.25
C PRO A 466 -20.63 -17.47 14.12
N ALA A 467 -21.13 -17.40 12.89
CA ALA A 467 -20.61 -18.14 11.73
C ALA A 467 -19.11 -17.93 11.47
N SER A 468 -18.60 -16.72 11.67
CA SER A 468 -17.16 -16.45 11.53
C SER A 468 -16.31 -17.25 12.54
N GLY A 469 -16.78 -17.38 13.78
CA GLY A 469 -16.12 -18.19 14.81
C GLY A 469 -16.17 -19.68 14.49
N VAL A 470 -17.28 -20.19 13.95
CA VAL A 470 -17.39 -21.60 13.53
C VAL A 470 -16.39 -21.92 12.40
N PHE A 471 -16.32 -21.04 11.40
CA PHE A 471 -15.34 -21.17 10.32
C PHE A 471 -13.91 -21.08 10.84
N LYS A 472 -13.62 -20.10 11.71
CA LYS A 472 -12.28 -19.91 12.32
C LYS A 472 -11.86 -21.12 13.16
N PHE A 473 -12.80 -21.78 13.86
CA PHE A 473 -12.52 -23.05 14.56
C PHE A 473 -12.07 -24.13 13.58
N GLY A 474 -12.80 -24.27 12.46
CA GLY A 474 -12.42 -25.19 11.38
C GLY A 474 -10.98 -24.96 10.89
N GLN A 475 -10.52 -23.71 10.81
CA GLN A 475 -9.14 -23.41 10.40
C GLN A 475 -8.09 -23.98 11.36
N LYS A 476 -8.39 -24.08 12.66
CA LYS A 476 -7.49 -24.66 13.68
C LYS A 476 -7.27 -26.16 13.53
N LEU A 477 -8.13 -26.81 12.76
CA LEU A 477 -8.04 -28.23 12.51
C LEU A 477 -6.92 -28.51 11.49
N GLN A 478 -5.82 -29.10 11.93
CA GLN A 478 -4.66 -29.43 11.08
C GLN A 478 -4.79 -30.79 10.39
N ALA A 479 -4.35 -30.87 9.13
CA ALA A 479 -4.30 -32.15 8.43
C ALA A 479 -3.31 -33.14 9.06
N ARG A 480 -3.64 -34.44 9.03
CA ARG A 480 -2.81 -35.59 9.40
C ARG A 480 -2.44 -35.74 10.89
N ASN A 481 -2.37 -34.68 11.68
CA ASN A 481 -1.86 -34.73 13.06
C ASN A 481 -2.94 -34.53 14.15
N GLN A 482 -4.20 -34.30 13.77
CA GLN A 482 -5.29 -34.03 14.70
C GLN A 482 -6.11 -35.27 15.06
N ALA A 483 -6.78 -35.20 16.22
CA ALA A 483 -7.90 -36.07 16.57
C ALA A 483 -9.02 -36.02 15.52
N SER A 484 -9.83 -37.09 15.43
CA SER A 484 -11.10 -37.02 14.70
C SER A 484 -12.07 -36.09 15.43
N TYR A 485 -12.77 -35.22 14.71
CA TYR A 485 -13.81 -34.36 15.28
C TYR A 485 -15.20 -34.81 14.81
N ILE A 486 -16.04 -35.27 15.73
CA ILE A 486 -17.47 -35.49 15.47
C ILE A 486 -18.20 -34.16 15.68
N CYS A 487 -18.82 -33.63 14.63
CA CYS A 487 -19.59 -32.40 14.70
C CYS A 487 -21.04 -32.69 15.10
N TYR A 488 -21.57 -31.86 15.99
CA TYR A 488 -22.94 -31.96 16.48
C TYR A 488 -23.76 -30.72 16.12
N GLU A 489 -24.99 -30.94 15.63
CA GLU A 489 -25.96 -29.88 15.37
C GLU A 489 -27.28 -30.14 16.08
N SER A 490 -28.00 -29.08 16.44
CA SER A 490 -29.29 -29.17 17.11
C SER A 490 -30.29 -29.89 16.18
N ALA A 491 -30.93 -30.96 16.68
CA ALA A 491 -31.99 -31.64 15.95
C ALA A 491 -33.25 -30.76 15.88
N MET A 492 -33.99 -30.88 14.78
CA MET A 492 -35.31 -30.25 14.65
C MET A 492 -36.36 -30.97 15.50
N GLY A 493 -37.36 -30.23 16.00
CA GLY A 493 -38.57 -30.80 16.62
C GLY A 493 -38.70 -30.63 18.15
N ALA A 494 -37.60 -30.47 18.88
CA ALA A 494 -37.61 -30.13 20.32
C ALA A 494 -37.05 -28.71 20.55
N THR A 495 -37.57 -27.99 21.55
CA THR A 495 -37.10 -26.63 21.90
C THR A 495 -36.71 -26.57 23.38
N PRO A 496 -35.41 -26.46 23.73
CA PRO A 496 -34.26 -26.50 22.82
C PRO A 496 -33.98 -27.92 22.31
N GLY A 497 -33.49 -28.05 21.08
CA GLY A 497 -33.19 -29.34 20.48
C GLY A 497 -31.94 -29.99 21.08
N VAL A 498 -31.97 -31.32 21.20
CA VAL A 498 -30.80 -32.16 21.51
C VAL A 498 -29.84 -32.10 20.33
N PHE A 499 -28.56 -31.96 20.62
CA PHE A 499 -27.48 -32.01 19.64
C PHE A 499 -27.24 -33.44 19.18
N LYS A 500 -27.28 -33.70 17.88
CA LYS A 500 -26.99 -35.00 17.28
C LYS A 500 -25.80 -34.93 16.35
N SER A 501 -25.07 -36.03 16.24
CA SER A 501 -23.90 -36.13 15.35
C SER A 501 -24.29 -35.97 13.89
N THR A 502 -23.44 -35.32 13.10
CA THR A 502 -23.67 -35.07 11.66
C THR A 502 -22.55 -35.63 10.78
N ILE A 503 -21.31 -35.19 11.02
CA ILE A 503 -20.11 -35.66 10.31
C ILE A 503 -18.95 -35.93 11.26
N GLU A 504 -18.05 -36.80 10.83
CA GLU A 504 -16.72 -36.97 11.40
C GLU A 504 -15.68 -36.35 10.46
N ILE A 505 -14.91 -35.38 10.94
CA ILE A 505 -13.75 -34.82 10.25
C ILE A 505 -12.50 -35.50 10.81
N THR A 506 -11.87 -36.34 9.99
CA THR A 506 -10.66 -37.09 10.33
C THR A 506 -9.40 -36.34 9.88
N GLY A 507 -8.22 -36.87 10.22
CA GLY A 507 -6.95 -36.32 9.73
C GLY A 507 -6.80 -36.33 8.20
N SER A 508 -7.57 -37.16 7.47
CA SER A 508 -7.41 -37.40 6.03
C SER A 508 -8.72 -37.34 5.20
N GLY A 509 -9.84 -36.94 5.79
CA GLY A 509 -11.12 -36.93 5.07
C GLY A 509 -12.32 -36.66 5.98
N VAL A 510 -13.52 -36.75 5.41
CA VAL A 510 -14.80 -36.56 6.11
C VAL A 510 -15.72 -37.75 5.88
N ARG A 511 -16.51 -38.08 6.90
CA ARG A 511 -17.52 -39.13 6.85
C ARG A 511 -18.86 -38.60 7.33
N ALA A 512 -19.94 -38.98 6.64
CA ALA A 512 -21.29 -38.76 7.13
C ALA A 512 -21.61 -39.73 8.27
N LEU A 513 -22.27 -39.25 9.32
CA LEU A 513 -22.73 -40.06 10.45
C LEU A 513 -24.26 -40.11 10.42
N GLY A 514 -24.84 -41.32 10.44
CA GLY A 514 -26.27 -41.56 10.21
C GLY A 514 -26.51 -42.78 9.29
N SER A 515 -27.76 -43.14 9.01
CA SER A 515 -28.20 -44.43 8.42
C SER A 515 -27.73 -44.76 6.99
N SER A 516 -26.76 -44.03 6.42
CA SER A 516 -26.02 -44.46 5.24
C SER A 516 -24.61 -43.85 5.27
N SER A 517 -23.62 -44.66 5.63
CA SER A 517 -22.22 -44.26 5.67
C SER A 517 -21.69 -43.98 4.26
N TRP A 518 -21.38 -42.72 3.96
CA TRP A 518 -20.62 -42.31 2.77
C TRP A 518 -19.26 -41.73 3.22
N THR A 519 -18.18 -42.08 2.53
CA THR A 519 -16.80 -41.66 2.87
C THR A 519 -16.17 -40.92 1.68
N GLY A 520 -15.67 -39.70 1.90
CA GLY A 520 -14.97 -38.90 0.89
C GLY A 520 -13.60 -38.45 1.39
N LEU A 521 -12.60 -38.48 0.51
CA LEU A 521 -11.25 -37.97 0.78
C LEU A 521 -11.23 -36.44 0.58
N ILE A 522 -10.69 -35.68 1.55
CA ILE A 522 -10.54 -34.20 1.48
C ILE A 522 -9.09 -33.81 1.24
#